data_AF-A0A9N9NCK7-F1
#
_entry.id   AF-A0A9N9NCK7-F1
#
_cell.length_a   1.000
_cell.length_b   1.000
_cell.length_c   1.000
_cell.angle_alpha   90.00
_cell.angle_beta   90.00
_cell.angle_gamma   90.00
#
_symmetry.space_group_name_H-M   'P 1'
#
loop_
_entity.id
_entity.type
_entity.pdbx_description
1 polymer ?
#
loop_
_entity_poly.entity_id
_entity_poly.type
_entity_poly.pdbx_seq_one_letter_code
_entity_poly.pdbx_strand_id
1 'polypeptide(L)'
;EVQEQCSLNLTHFHIVADRTSCPIWLITLLKSLYQLVHFKLTMTTSCSKYFEYDFVHALNNIETFERLSRALSNTLETFEVNFPIEEDCLRVFLDESRFKLRHIRFYHHDEKQYNHLDPFLKHHDGYLRIFIDYAKRKNSLKELGFAKRYIFSKQYIEEAQRYFNIVMLNGYEIDNPFYDVPMKNSHWSNRNTNFPRISRWMMA
;
A
#
# COMPACT_ATOMS: atom_id res chain seq x y z
N GLU A 1 -29.89 13.02 19.88
CA GLU A 1 -28.57 12.96 20.52
C GLU A 1 -27.52 12.89 19.43
N VAL A 2 -26.61 13.85 19.41
CA VAL A 2 -25.50 13.89 18.45
C VAL A 2 -24.56 12.78 18.87
N GLN A 3 -24.42 11.72 18.05
CA GLN A 3 -23.31 10.77 18.21
C GLN A 3 -22.02 11.58 18.12
N GLU A 4 -21.36 11.79 19.26
CA GLU A 4 -19.97 12.19 19.28
C GLU A 4 -19.20 11.12 18.51
N GLN A 5 -18.92 11.40 17.24
CA GLN A 5 -17.93 10.64 16.48
C GLN A 5 -16.64 10.78 17.26
N CYS A 6 -16.27 9.71 17.96
CA CYS A 6 -14.96 9.55 18.53
C CYS A 6 -13.97 9.81 17.40
N SER A 7 -13.34 10.99 17.40
CA SER A 7 -12.26 11.30 16.47
C SER A 7 -11.12 10.40 16.83
N LEU A 8 -11.09 9.23 16.20
CA LEU A 8 -9.93 8.36 16.20
C LEU A 8 -8.80 9.21 15.59
N ASN A 9 -7.95 9.77 16.45
CA ASN A 9 -6.71 10.47 16.08
C ASN A 9 -5.67 9.44 15.58
N LEU A 10 -6.10 8.58 14.66
CA LEU A 10 -5.31 7.54 14.04
C LEU A 10 -4.51 8.17 12.91
N THR A 11 -3.27 8.51 13.23
CA THR A 11 -2.31 9.01 12.25
C THR A 11 -1.62 7.89 11.49
N HIS A 12 -1.65 6.67 12.02
CA HIS A 12 -1.07 5.47 11.42
C HIS A 12 -2.11 4.38 11.34
N PHE A 13 -2.30 3.81 10.16
CA PHE A 13 -3.29 2.78 9.93
C PHE A 13 -2.73 1.69 9.04
N HIS A 14 -2.63 0.49 9.61
CA HIS A 14 -2.26 -0.73 8.90
C HIS A 14 -3.48 -1.63 8.81
N ILE A 15 -3.79 -2.04 7.58
CA ILE A 15 -4.87 -2.96 7.32
C ILE A 15 -4.39 -4.17 6.55
N VAL A 16 -4.86 -5.34 7.00
CA VAL A 16 -4.59 -6.63 6.38
C VAL A 16 -5.90 -7.11 5.75
N ALA A 17 -5.97 -7.11 4.42
CA ALA A 17 -7.14 -7.61 3.71
C ALA A 17 -6.86 -9.01 3.14
N ASP A 18 -7.94 -9.76 2.92
CA ASP A 18 -7.92 -11.04 2.23
C ASP A 18 -8.59 -10.92 0.87
N ARG A 19 -8.57 -12.00 0.09
CA ARG A 19 -9.19 -12.02 -1.25
C ARG A 19 -10.70 -11.78 -1.23
N THR A 20 -11.37 -12.03 -0.10
CA THR A 20 -12.84 -11.86 0.03
C THR A 20 -13.24 -10.45 0.44
N SER A 21 -12.24 -9.61 0.71
CA SER A 21 -12.46 -8.21 1.05
C SER A 21 -13.11 -7.48 -0.13
N CYS A 22 -13.98 -6.51 0.14
CA CYS A 22 -14.57 -5.62 -0.86
C CYS A 22 -13.87 -4.24 -0.82
N PRO A 23 -13.31 -3.73 -1.93
CA PRO A 23 -12.65 -2.41 -1.92
C PRO A 23 -13.52 -1.27 -1.38
N ILE A 24 -14.85 -1.37 -1.53
CA ILE A 24 -15.81 -0.35 -1.08
C ILE A 24 -15.77 -0.17 0.45
N TRP A 25 -15.60 -1.24 1.23
CA TRP A 25 -15.53 -1.10 2.68
C TRP A 25 -14.26 -0.35 3.09
N LEU A 26 -13.13 -0.61 2.41
CA LEU A 26 -11.87 0.08 2.65
C LEU A 26 -12.00 1.58 2.34
N ILE A 27 -12.59 1.91 1.18
CA ILE A 27 -12.87 3.29 0.78
C ILE A 27 -13.74 4.00 1.83
N THR A 28 -14.77 3.32 2.33
CA THR A 28 -15.68 3.89 3.36
C THR A 28 -14.94 4.15 4.67
N LEU A 29 -14.10 3.20 5.09
CA LEU A 29 -13.29 3.33 6.29
C LEU A 29 -12.28 4.49 6.18
N LEU A 30 -11.54 4.58 5.08
CA LEU A 30 -10.53 5.61 4.87
C LEU A 30 -11.11 7.03 4.92
N LYS A 31 -12.34 7.23 4.44
CA LYS A 31 -13.04 8.53 4.55
C LYS A 31 -13.22 9.02 5.98
N SER A 32 -13.24 8.10 6.96
CA SER A 32 -13.36 8.46 8.38
C SER A 32 -12.00 8.79 9.04
N LEU A 33 -10.88 8.51 8.37
CA LEU A 33 -9.53 8.67 8.91
C LEU A 33 -8.87 9.96 8.40
N TYR A 34 -9.43 11.11 8.77
CA TYR A 34 -9.02 12.42 8.25
C TYR A 34 -7.66 12.94 8.75
N GLN A 35 -7.05 12.31 9.75
CA GLN A 35 -5.69 12.64 10.23
C GLN A 35 -4.65 11.61 9.79
N LEU A 36 -4.99 10.72 8.86
CA LEU A 36 -4.11 9.65 8.42
C LEU A 36 -2.84 10.20 7.78
N VAL A 37 -1.68 9.91 8.37
CA VAL A 37 -0.34 10.29 7.91
C VAL A 37 0.37 9.10 7.25
N HIS A 38 0.14 7.90 7.76
CA HIS A 38 0.74 6.67 7.24
C HIS A 38 -0.35 5.63 7.01
N PHE A 39 -0.52 5.22 5.76
CA PHE A 39 -1.38 4.11 5.37
C PHE A 39 -0.58 2.92 4.86
N LYS A 40 -0.82 1.74 5.44
CA LYS A 40 -0.26 0.47 5.01
C LYS A 40 -1.38 -0.51 4.70
N LEU A 41 -1.36 -1.10 3.51
CA LEU A 41 -2.34 -2.06 3.03
C LEU A 41 -1.66 -3.36 2.61
N THR A 42 -1.91 -4.43 3.37
CA THR A 42 -1.30 -5.74 3.19
C THR A 42 -2.35 -6.75 2.77
N MET A 43 -2.08 -7.50 1.71
CA MET A 43 -2.89 -8.62 1.24
C MET A 43 -2.33 -9.92 1.76
N THR A 44 -3.19 -10.73 2.37
CA THR A 44 -2.82 -12.10 2.75
C THR A 44 -2.86 -13.02 1.53
N THR A 45 -1.79 -13.77 1.31
CA THR A 45 -1.69 -14.75 0.20
C THR A 45 -2.19 -16.13 0.64
N SER A 46 -3.38 -16.23 1.22
CA SER A 46 -3.94 -17.55 1.56
C SER A 46 -4.70 -18.18 0.36
N CYS A 47 -3.97 -19.07 -0.30
CA CYS A 47 -4.27 -20.08 -1.32
C CYS A 47 -5.75 -20.44 -1.65
N SER A 48 -6.16 -20.23 -2.91
CA SER A 48 -6.76 -21.29 -3.77
C SER A 48 -6.89 -20.80 -5.22
N LYS A 49 -6.74 -21.72 -6.18
CA LYS A 49 -6.61 -21.49 -7.63
C LYS A 49 -7.92 -21.16 -8.37
N TYR A 50 -9.01 -20.94 -7.63
CA TYR A 50 -10.34 -20.79 -8.21
C TYR A 50 -11.10 -19.78 -7.34
N PHE A 51 -11.34 -18.57 -7.84
CA PHE A 51 -12.51 -17.70 -7.63
C PHE A 51 -12.23 -16.30 -8.20
N GLU A 52 -13.22 -15.75 -8.90
CA GLU A 52 -13.12 -14.77 -9.99
C GLU A 52 -13.04 -13.28 -9.60
N TYR A 53 -12.80 -12.92 -8.35
CA TYR A 53 -12.63 -11.50 -7.99
C TYR A 53 -11.52 -11.36 -6.94
N ASP A 54 -10.28 -11.28 -7.41
CA ASP A 54 -9.17 -10.90 -6.54
C ASP A 54 -9.39 -9.44 -6.09
N PHE A 55 -9.38 -9.19 -4.77
CA PHE A 55 -9.41 -7.84 -4.21
C PHE A 55 -8.36 -6.92 -4.86
N VAL A 56 -7.19 -7.44 -5.21
CA VAL A 56 -6.14 -6.70 -5.93
C VAL A 56 -6.61 -6.32 -7.34
N HIS A 57 -7.25 -7.24 -8.06
CA HIS A 57 -7.81 -6.95 -9.38
C HIS A 57 -8.94 -5.91 -9.29
N ALA A 58 -9.80 -6.00 -8.28
CA ALA A 58 -10.86 -5.03 -8.05
C ALA A 58 -10.31 -3.64 -7.66
N LEU A 59 -9.20 -3.59 -6.90
CA LEU A 59 -8.48 -2.36 -6.61
C LEU A 59 -7.74 -1.80 -7.82
N ASN A 60 -7.19 -2.66 -8.68
CA ASN A 60 -6.56 -2.28 -9.95
C ASN A 60 -7.56 -1.94 -11.06
N ASN A 61 -8.81 -1.63 -10.70
CA ASN A 61 -9.73 -0.95 -11.58
C ASN A 61 -9.58 0.57 -11.38
N ILE A 62 -9.39 1.33 -12.47
CA ILE A 62 -9.17 2.78 -12.43
C ILE A 62 -10.24 3.49 -11.59
N GLU A 63 -11.52 3.19 -11.79
CA GLU A 63 -12.62 3.83 -11.04
C GLU A 63 -12.55 3.54 -9.54
N THR A 64 -12.30 2.27 -9.18
CA THR A 64 -12.12 1.87 -7.78
C THR A 64 -10.91 2.56 -7.16
N PHE A 65 -9.81 2.63 -7.88
CA PHE A 65 -8.56 3.23 -7.40
C PHE A 65 -8.66 4.75 -7.26
N GLU A 66 -9.37 5.43 -8.16
CA GLU A 66 -9.74 6.84 -8.01
C GLU A 66 -10.53 7.07 -6.71
N ARG A 67 -11.53 6.23 -6.45
CA ARG A 67 -12.35 6.32 -5.23
C ARG A 67 -11.51 6.09 -3.98
N LEU A 68 -10.52 5.19 -4.04
CA LEU A 68 -9.53 4.99 -2.98
C LEU A 68 -8.67 6.24 -2.77
N SER A 69 -8.09 6.80 -3.85
CA SER A 69 -7.28 8.01 -3.80
C SER A 69 -8.02 9.19 -3.16
N ARG A 70 -9.28 9.40 -3.56
CA ARG A 70 -10.14 10.47 -3.03
C ARG A 70 -10.59 10.24 -1.59
N ALA A 71 -10.55 9.01 -1.10
CA ALA A 71 -10.90 8.67 0.28
C ALA A 71 -9.74 8.86 1.27
N LEU A 72 -8.50 8.89 0.79
CA LEU A 72 -7.33 9.10 1.64
C LEU A 72 -7.24 10.55 2.12
N SER A 73 -6.72 10.70 3.35
CA SER A 73 -6.53 12.02 3.94
C SER A 73 -5.51 12.86 3.18
N ASN A 74 -5.73 14.18 3.16
CA ASN A 74 -4.74 15.15 2.67
C ASN A 74 -3.46 15.21 3.53
N THR A 75 -3.50 14.69 4.76
CA THR A 75 -2.34 14.58 5.65
C THR A 75 -1.44 13.40 5.34
N LEU A 76 -1.81 12.54 4.38
CA LEU A 76 -1.05 11.33 4.07
C LEU A 76 0.36 11.68 3.54
N GLU A 77 1.38 11.16 4.22
CA GLU A 77 2.79 11.30 3.84
C GLU A 77 3.43 9.96 3.46
N THR A 78 2.92 8.84 3.98
CA THR A 78 3.49 7.51 3.76
C THR A 78 2.45 6.51 3.27
N PHE A 79 2.76 5.84 2.16
CA PHE A 79 1.91 4.83 1.54
C PHE A 79 2.68 3.52 1.32
N GLU A 80 2.20 2.43 1.90
CA GLU A 80 2.84 1.12 1.81
C GLU A 80 1.85 0.05 1.33
N VAL A 81 2.24 -0.77 0.36
CA VAL A 81 1.43 -1.89 -0.16
C VAL A 81 2.28 -3.13 -0.39
N ASN A 82 1.65 -4.31 -0.49
CA ASN A 82 2.35 -5.58 -0.74
C ASN A 82 1.98 -6.33 -2.03
N PHE A 83 1.25 -5.65 -2.89
CA PHE A 83 0.69 -6.18 -4.13
C PHE A 83 1.00 -5.21 -5.27
N PRO A 84 1.04 -5.69 -6.52
CA PRO A 84 1.28 -4.83 -7.68
C PRO A 84 0.10 -3.88 -7.91
N ILE A 85 0.40 -2.62 -8.24
CA ILE A 85 -0.58 -1.61 -8.63
C ILE A 85 -0.37 -1.30 -10.11
N GLU A 86 -1.38 -1.46 -10.95
CA GLU A 86 -1.25 -1.18 -12.39
C GLU A 86 -0.77 0.26 -12.66
N GLU A 87 0.02 0.45 -13.73
CA GLU A 87 0.64 1.75 -14.03
C GLU A 87 -0.38 2.87 -14.20
N ASP A 88 -1.50 2.60 -14.88
CA ASP A 88 -2.57 3.60 -15.07
C ASP A 88 -3.24 3.97 -13.75
N CYS A 89 -3.50 2.98 -12.89
CA CYS A 89 -4.03 3.23 -11.54
C CYS A 89 -3.05 4.07 -10.71
N LEU A 90 -1.76 3.72 -10.71
CA LEU A 90 -0.73 4.46 -10.00
C LEU A 90 -0.59 5.90 -10.50
N ARG A 91 -0.66 6.10 -11.82
CA ARG A 91 -0.63 7.43 -12.43
C ARG A 91 -1.79 8.28 -11.95
N VAL A 92 -3.02 7.75 -11.99
CA VAL A 92 -4.21 8.43 -11.51
C VAL A 92 -4.10 8.77 -10.03
N PHE A 93 -3.62 7.84 -9.21
CA PHE A 93 -3.44 8.06 -7.77
C PHE A 93 -2.47 9.20 -7.46
N LEU A 94 -1.35 9.30 -8.18
CA LEU A 94 -0.34 10.31 -7.95
C LEU A 94 -0.68 11.66 -8.62
N ASP A 95 -1.32 11.65 -9.78
CA ASP A 95 -1.72 12.85 -10.51
C ASP A 95 -2.87 13.58 -9.81
N GLU A 96 -3.89 12.84 -9.34
CA GLU A 96 -5.06 13.39 -8.64
C GLU A 96 -4.88 13.55 -7.13
N SER A 97 -3.68 13.24 -6.61
CA SER A 97 -3.42 13.27 -5.17
C SER A 97 -3.60 14.69 -4.58
N ARG A 98 -4.43 14.75 -3.53
CA ARG A 98 -4.56 15.94 -2.65
C ARG A 98 -3.50 15.96 -1.56
N PHE A 99 -2.91 14.81 -1.28
CA PHE A 99 -1.84 14.61 -0.30
C PHE A 99 -0.45 14.78 -0.91
N LYS A 100 0.56 14.90 -0.06
CA LYS A 100 1.97 15.07 -0.43
C LYS A 100 2.79 13.90 0.13
N LEU A 101 2.89 12.83 -0.66
CA LEU A 101 3.68 11.66 -0.29
C LEU A 101 5.15 12.03 -0.20
N ARG A 102 5.76 11.54 0.87
CA ARG A 102 7.20 11.59 1.16
C ARG A 102 7.81 10.20 1.06
N HIS A 103 7.07 9.16 1.42
CA HIS A 103 7.54 7.78 1.37
C HIS A 103 6.51 6.89 0.69
N ILE A 104 6.98 6.09 -0.25
CA ILE A 104 6.16 5.08 -0.93
C ILE A 104 6.91 3.76 -0.89
N ARG A 105 6.27 2.66 -0.47
CA ARG A 105 6.90 1.34 -0.42
C ARG A 105 6.02 0.26 -1.04
N PHE A 106 6.59 -0.43 -2.01
CA PHE A 106 6.01 -1.61 -2.63
C PHE A 106 6.76 -2.84 -2.14
N TYR A 107 6.20 -3.45 -1.10
CA TYR A 107 6.51 -4.82 -0.75
C TYR A 107 5.91 -5.73 -1.84
N HIS A 108 6.55 -6.85 -2.12
CA HIS A 108 5.94 -7.87 -2.97
C HIS A 108 5.92 -9.14 -2.16
N HIS A 109 4.74 -9.68 -1.91
CA HIS A 109 4.59 -10.92 -1.18
C HIS A 109 4.63 -12.12 -2.14
N ASP A 110 5.53 -13.03 -1.83
CA ASP A 110 5.64 -14.41 -2.30
C ASP A 110 6.50 -14.71 -3.55
N GLU A 111 7.47 -15.59 -3.33
CA GLU A 111 8.42 -16.03 -4.34
C GLU A 111 7.84 -17.05 -5.32
N LYS A 112 6.70 -17.68 -4.97
CA LYS A 112 6.27 -18.95 -5.57
C LYS A 112 5.02 -18.87 -6.46
N GLN A 113 4.22 -17.81 -6.40
CA GLN A 113 2.94 -17.74 -7.12
C GLN A 113 3.04 -17.24 -8.57
N TYR A 114 4.14 -16.59 -8.97
CA TYR A 114 4.31 -16.05 -10.33
C TYR A 114 5.33 -16.81 -11.18
N ASN A 115 5.76 -18.01 -10.76
CA ASN A 115 6.76 -18.81 -11.49
C ASN A 115 6.25 -19.48 -12.79
N HIS A 116 5.04 -19.16 -13.26
CA HIS A 116 4.49 -19.81 -14.46
C HIS A 116 4.18 -18.87 -15.63
N LEU A 117 4.48 -17.57 -15.52
CA LEU A 117 4.38 -16.63 -16.64
C LEU A 117 5.42 -15.52 -16.48
N ASP A 118 6.68 -15.75 -16.87
CA ASP A 118 7.46 -14.59 -17.31
C ASP A 118 8.59 -14.89 -18.31
N PRO A 119 8.33 -14.84 -19.63
CA PRO A 119 9.37 -14.72 -20.64
C PRO A 119 9.88 -13.27 -20.81
N PHE A 120 9.38 -12.31 -20.02
CA PHE A 120 9.63 -10.89 -20.18
C PHE A 120 9.85 -10.24 -18.82
N LEU A 121 11.07 -10.39 -18.28
CA LEU A 121 11.66 -9.46 -17.30
C LEU A 121 11.66 -8.05 -17.89
N LYS A 122 10.48 -7.44 -17.99
CA LYS A 122 10.26 -6.12 -18.55
C LYS A 122 10.79 -5.14 -17.53
N HIS A 123 11.62 -4.23 -18.00
CA HIS A 123 11.99 -3.08 -17.23
C HIS A 123 10.71 -2.36 -16.79
N HIS A 124 10.54 -2.18 -15.48
CA HIS A 124 9.43 -1.43 -14.91
C HIS A 124 9.69 0.09 -14.99
N ASP A 125 10.38 0.54 -16.04
CA ASP A 125 10.80 1.94 -16.21
C ASP A 125 9.59 2.88 -16.26
N GLY A 126 8.43 2.38 -16.70
CA GLY A 126 7.14 3.08 -16.62
C GLY A 126 6.78 3.52 -15.20
N TYR A 127 6.97 2.65 -14.20
CA TYR A 127 6.77 3.01 -12.79
C TYR A 127 7.71 4.13 -12.36
N LEU A 128 9.02 4.00 -12.61
CA LEU A 128 9.98 5.04 -12.22
C LEU A 128 9.67 6.37 -12.88
N ARG A 129 9.25 6.38 -14.15
CA ARG A 129 8.82 7.60 -14.84
C ARG A 129 7.68 8.28 -14.09
N ILE A 130 6.65 7.53 -13.69
CA ILE A 130 5.52 8.06 -12.92
C ILE A 130 5.99 8.71 -11.60
N PHE A 131 6.89 8.06 -10.85
CA PHE A 131 7.41 8.62 -9.59
C PHE A 131 8.30 9.85 -9.79
N ILE A 132 9.13 9.86 -10.84
CA ILE A 132 9.94 11.02 -11.23
C ILE A 132 9.02 12.21 -11.54
N ASP A 133 7.97 11.99 -12.34
CA ASP A 133 7.05 13.05 -12.73
C ASP A 133 6.26 13.57 -11.53
N TYR A 134 5.84 12.68 -10.62
CA TYR A 134 5.26 13.06 -9.33
C TYR A 134 6.23 13.93 -8.50
N ALA A 135 7.48 13.49 -8.34
CA ALA A 135 8.49 14.21 -7.59
C ALA A 135 8.78 15.60 -8.17
N LYS A 136 8.86 15.73 -9.51
CA LYS A 136 9.01 17.01 -10.20
C LYS A 136 7.84 17.96 -9.93
N ARG A 137 6.60 17.45 -9.95
CA ARG A 137 5.39 18.28 -9.76
C ARG A 137 5.15 18.68 -8.30
N LYS A 138 5.33 17.75 -7.35
CA LYS A 138 4.98 17.98 -5.93
C LYS A 138 6.17 18.39 -5.06
N ASN A 139 7.40 18.08 -5.48
CA ASN A 139 8.64 18.32 -4.74
C ASN A 139 8.62 17.79 -3.28
N SER A 140 7.90 16.68 -3.04
CA SER A 140 7.68 16.12 -1.70
C SER A 140 8.29 14.74 -1.49
N LEU A 141 8.38 13.93 -2.55
CA LEU A 141 8.86 12.55 -2.46
C LEU A 141 10.31 12.51 -1.99
N LYS A 142 10.59 11.74 -0.93
CA LYS A 142 11.92 11.57 -0.32
C LYS A 142 12.45 10.17 -0.49
N GLU A 143 11.59 9.16 -0.39
CA GLU A 143 11.98 7.75 -0.49
C GLU A 143 10.98 6.96 -1.31
N LEU A 144 11.51 6.08 -2.16
CA LEU A 144 10.78 5.08 -2.90
C LEU A 144 11.39 3.70 -2.62
N GLY A 145 10.62 2.83 -1.98
CA GLY A 145 11.00 1.46 -1.65
C GLY A 145 10.40 0.45 -2.62
N PHE A 146 11.21 -0.45 -3.16
CA PHE A 146 10.75 -1.57 -3.98
C PHE A 146 11.37 -2.88 -3.53
N ALA A 147 10.61 -3.98 -3.65
CA ALA A 147 11.18 -5.31 -3.55
C ALA A 147 12.25 -5.55 -4.64
N LYS A 148 13.28 -6.35 -4.33
CA LYS A 148 14.40 -6.67 -5.25
C LYS A 148 14.01 -7.23 -6.62
N ARG A 149 12.76 -7.67 -6.80
CA ARG A 149 12.23 -8.20 -8.05
C ARG A 149 11.92 -7.13 -9.09
N TYR A 150 11.76 -5.88 -8.67
CA TYR A 150 11.59 -4.78 -9.61
C TYR A 150 12.91 -4.52 -10.34
N ILE A 151 12.94 -4.83 -11.63
CA ILE A 151 14.07 -4.56 -12.49
C ILE A 151 13.83 -3.24 -13.22
N PHE A 152 14.74 -2.30 -13.00
CA PHE A 152 14.76 -1.01 -13.68
C PHE A 152 16.05 -0.88 -14.48
N SER A 153 16.00 -0.15 -15.58
CA SER A 153 17.22 0.18 -16.30
C SER A 153 18.08 1.16 -15.48
N LYS A 154 19.40 1.01 -15.59
CA LYS A 154 20.38 1.83 -14.85
C LYS A 154 20.15 3.33 -15.08
N GLN A 155 19.85 3.72 -16.32
CA GLN A 155 19.58 5.11 -16.69
C GLN A 155 18.40 5.70 -15.90
N TYR A 156 17.32 4.94 -15.73
CA TYR A 156 16.14 5.39 -14.99
C TYR A 156 16.39 5.46 -13.49
N ILE A 157 17.17 4.52 -12.93
CA ILE A 157 17.62 4.58 -11.53
C ILE A 157 18.45 5.85 -11.30
N GLU A 158 19.43 6.11 -12.16
CA GLU A 158 20.29 7.31 -12.07
C GLU A 158 19.50 8.60 -12.24
N GLU A 159 18.47 8.63 -13.10
CA GLU A 159 17.58 9.78 -13.20
C GLU A 159 16.77 9.96 -11.91
N ALA A 160 16.14 8.90 -11.41
CA ALA A 160 15.28 8.93 -10.23
C ALA A 160 16.03 9.34 -8.95
N GLN A 161 17.27 8.87 -8.77
CA GLN A 161 18.13 9.20 -7.62
C GLN A 161 18.48 10.69 -7.50
N ARG A 162 18.26 11.49 -8.55
CA ARG A 162 18.39 12.95 -8.49
C ARG A 162 17.23 13.63 -7.75
N TYR A 163 16.09 12.94 -7.61
CA TYR A 163 14.87 13.49 -7.03
C TYR A 163 14.54 12.90 -5.67
N PHE A 164 14.80 11.61 -5.46
CA PHE A 164 14.48 10.89 -4.23
C PHE A 164 15.42 9.70 -4.01
N ASN A 165 15.47 9.21 -2.77
CA ASN A 165 16.21 8.00 -2.44
C ASN A 165 15.46 6.74 -2.92
N ILE A 166 16.20 5.77 -3.46
CA ILE A 166 15.64 4.45 -3.82
C ILE A 166 16.15 3.44 -2.81
N VAL A 167 15.22 2.73 -2.16
CA VAL A 167 15.54 1.69 -1.17
C VAL A 167 15.10 0.34 -1.71
N MET A 168 16.03 -0.61 -1.70
CA MET A 168 15.73 -2.00 -2.02
C MET A 168 15.24 -2.72 -0.78
N LEU A 169 13.97 -3.14 -0.79
CA LEU A 169 13.30 -3.81 0.31
C LEU A 169 13.54 -5.32 0.25
N ASN A 170 13.85 -5.91 1.41
CA ASN A 170 13.78 -7.36 1.56
C ASN A 170 12.33 -7.72 1.92
N GLY A 171 11.72 -8.69 1.23
CA GLY A 171 10.28 -8.99 1.38
C GLY A 171 9.77 -9.24 2.81
N TYR A 172 10.67 -9.59 3.73
CA TYR A 172 10.41 -9.77 5.17
C TYR A 172 10.17 -8.46 5.94
N GLU A 173 10.50 -7.31 5.37
CA GLU A 173 10.34 -5.99 6.02
C GLU A 173 8.88 -5.54 6.11
N ILE A 174 7.97 -6.20 5.38
CA ILE A 174 6.55 -5.89 5.47
C ILE A 174 5.96 -6.22 6.84
N ASP A 175 6.41 -7.31 7.45
CA ASP A 175 5.91 -7.76 8.75
C ASP A 175 6.57 -7.02 9.91
N ASN A 176 7.55 -6.15 9.63
CA ASN A 176 8.07 -5.23 10.62
C ASN A 176 7.02 -4.12 10.80
N PRO A 177 6.32 -4.08 11.94
CA PRO A 177 5.41 -2.99 12.21
C PRO A 177 6.20 -1.68 12.31
N PHE A 178 5.64 -0.61 11.74
CA PHE A 178 6.11 0.76 11.99
C PHE A 178 5.70 1.15 13.40
N TYR A 179 6.43 0.63 14.37
CA TYR A 179 6.34 1.11 15.74
C TYR A 179 7.56 1.98 15.98
N ASP A 180 7.32 3.27 16.17
CA ASP A 180 8.12 4.01 17.13
C ASP A 180 8.25 3.14 18.38
N VAL A 181 9.41 3.21 19.01
CA VAL A 181 9.86 2.27 20.02
C VAL A 181 8.92 2.04 21.24
N PRO A 182 7.78 2.73 21.51
CA PRO A 182 6.89 2.32 22.60
C PRO A 182 6.13 1.00 22.38
N MET A 183 5.72 0.65 21.14
CA MET A 183 4.79 -0.47 20.96
C MET A 183 5.44 -1.85 21.03
N LYS A 184 6.77 -1.97 20.94
CA LYS A 184 7.48 -3.26 21.16
C LYS A 184 7.22 -3.84 22.55
N ASN A 185 6.83 -3.01 23.52
CA ASN A 185 6.53 -3.41 24.90
C ASN A 185 5.03 -3.42 25.22
N SER A 186 4.13 -3.25 24.24
CA SER A 186 2.69 -3.33 24.50
C SER A 186 2.23 -4.79 24.56
N HIS A 187 1.18 -5.08 25.33
CA HIS A 187 0.59 -6.42 25.35
C HIS A 187 0.06 -6.89 23.97
N TRP A 188 -0.03 -5.98 22.98
CA TRP A 188 -0.42 -6.26 21.61
C TRP A 188 0.76 -6.72 20.72
N SER A 189 2.00 -6.32 21.02
CA SER A 189 3.20 -6.73 20.26
C SER A 189 3.71 -8.11 20.64
N ASN A 190 3.33 -8.62 21.82
CA ASN A 190 3.79 -9.92 22.32
C ASN A 190 2.96 -11.11 21.81
N ARG A 191 2.04 -10.90 20.86
CA ARG A 191 1.35 -12.01 20.20
C ARG A 191 2.18 -12.54 19.03
N ASN A 192 3.18 -13.34 19.39
CA ASN A 192 3.69 -14.38 18.50
C ASN A 192 2.51 -15.16 17.92
N THR A 193 2.44 -15.17 16.58
CA THR A 193 1.93 -16.28 15.77
C THR A 193 0.64 -16.94 16.25
N ASN A 194 -0.49 -16.28 15.98
CA ASN A 194 -1.79 -16.88 15.61
C ASN A 194 -2.83 -15.75 15.69
N PHE A 195 -2.98 -14.98 14.62
CA PHE A 195 -4.13 -14.10 14.47
C PHE A 195 -5.40 -14.97 14.55
N PRO A 196 -6.31 -14.75 15.50
CA PRO A 196 -7.64 -15.28 15.35
C PRO A 196 -8.22 -14.59 14.11
N ARG A 197 -8.60 -15.39 13.10
CA ARG A 197 -9.55 -14.92 12.10
C ARG A 197 -10.70 -14.29 12.86
N ILE A 198 -10.98 -13.01 12.61
CA ILE A 198 -12.21 -12.36 13.09
C ILE A 198 -13.33 -12.96 12.23
N SER A 199 -13.73 -14.19 12.56
CA SER A 199 -14.98 -14.77 12.12
C SER A 199 -16.06 -14.29 13.07
N ARG A 200 -17.00 -13.52 12.52
CA ARG A 200 -18.35 -13.24 13.05
C ARG A 200 -18.44 -12.93 14.56
N TRP A 201 -18.61 -11.66 14.88
CA TRP A 201 -19.42 -11.25 16.03
C TRP A 201 -20.29 -10.06 15.65
N MET A 202 -21.50 -10.34 15.17
CA MET A 202 -22.71 -9.53 15.37
C MET A 202 -23.91 -10.48 15.19
N MET A 203 -24.48 -10.91 16.32
CA MET A 203 -25.92 -11.01 16.58
C MET A 203 -26.12 -11.75 17.92
N ALA A 204 -26.26 -10.96 18.98
CA ALA A 204 -27.33 -11.00 19.99
C ALA A 204 -27.05 -9.89 21.00
#